data_AF-A0AAD8A3C0-F1
#
_entry.id   AF-A0AAD8A3C0-F1
#
_cell.length_a   1.000
_cell.length_b   1.000
_cell.length_c   1.000
_cell.angle_alpha   90.00
_cell.angle_beta   90.00
_cell.angle_gamma   90.00
#
_symmetry.space_group_name_H-M   'P 1'
#
loop_
_entity.id
_entity.type
_entity.pdbx_description
1 polymer ?
#
loop_
_entity_poly.entity_id
_entity_poly.type
_entity_poly.pdbx_seq_one_letter_code
_entity_poly.pdbx_strand_id
1 'polypeptide(L)' 'YLSGDGTSVSEQGALKPTADGKDVVLVKQGSYSYTSPEGTPITLKYIADELGFRPEGAHLPGESPATPPH' A
#
# COMPACT_ATOMS: atom_id res chain seq x y z
N TYR A 1 -9.22 11.32 -4.02
CA TYR A 1 -9.47 11.70 -5.44
C TYR A 1 -10.11 10.51 -6.12
N LEU A 2 -11.20 10.72 -6.86
CA LEU A 2 -11.80 9.69 -7.70
C LEU A 2 -11.27 9.93 -9.12
N SER A 3 -10.41 9.04 -9.61
CA SER A 3 -9.91 9.14 -10.99
C SER A 3 -11.04 8.75 -11.96
N GLY A 4 -11.11 9.41 -13.12
CA GLY A 4 -12.21 9.31 -14.09
C GLY A 4 -12.57 7.90 -14.57
N ASP A 5 -11.68 6.93 -14.36
CA ASP A 5 -11.88 5.50 -14.65
C ASP A 5 -12.57 4.72 -13.51
N GLY A 6 -13.21 5.38 -12.55
CA GLY A 6 -13.84 4.73 -11.38
C GLY A 6 -12.83 4.19 -10.37
N THR A 7 -11.56 4.57 -10.53
CA THR A 7 -10.46 4.18 -9.66
C THR A 7 -10.39 5.13 -8.46
N SER A 8 -10.47 4.55 -7.26
CA SER A 8 -10.30 5.27 -5.99
C SER A 8 -8.90 5.10 -5.47
N VAL A 9 -8.16 6.21 -5.36
CA VAL A 9 -6.83 6.21 -4.73
C VAL A 9 -6.90 6.99 -3.42
N SER A 10 -6.44 6.35 -2.35
CA SER A 10 -6.27 6.96 -1.04
C SER A 10 -4.82 6.79 -0.62
N GLU A 11 -4.16 7.88 -0.27
CA GLU A 11 -2.80 7.86 0.26
C GLU A 11 -2.77 8.66 1.55
N GLN A 12 -2.21 8.06 2.59
CA GLN A 12 -2.11 8.66 3.91
C GLN A 12 -0.70 8.44 4.45
N GLY A 13 -0.06 9.54 4.86
CA GLY A 13 1.19 9.48 5.60
C GLY A 13 0.91 9.66 7.08
N ALA A 14 1.30 8.67 7.89
CA ALA A 14 1.21 8.73 9.34
C ALA A 14 2.60 8.55 9.95
N LEU A 15 2.94 9.38 10.94
CA LEU A 15 4.07 9.12 11.82
C LEU A 15 3.63 8.04 12.81
N LYS A 16 4.09 6.80 12.64
CA LYS A 16 3.83 5.73 13.59
C LYS A 16 5.02 5.61 14.54
N PRO A 17 4.81 5.54 15.85
CA PRO A 17 5.88 5.15 16.76
C PRO A 17 6.36 3.74 16.39
N THR A 18 7.67 3.52 16.45
CA THR A 18 8.27 2.19 16.26
C THR A 18 7.71 1.22 17.30
N ALA A 19 7.77 -0.08 17.01
CA ALA A 19 7.34 -1.11 17.96
C ALA A 19 8.08 -1.02 19.31
N ASP A 20 9.27 -0.43 19.32
CA ASP A 20 10.10 -0.17 20.49
C ASP A 20 9.76 1.15 21.21
N GLY A 21 8.93 2.03 20.60
CA GLY A 21 8.41 3.26 21.20
C GLY A 21 9.42 4.39 21.38
N LYS A 22 10.67 4.19 20.96
CA LYS A 22 11.77 5.16 21.09
C LYS A 22 11.85 6.14 19.92
N ASP A 23 11.29 5.76 18.77
CA ASP A 23 11.39 6.50 17.52
C ASP A 23 10.02 6.64 16.86
N VAL A 24 9.89 7.63 15.98
CA VAL A 24 8.72 7.80 15.11
C VAL A 24 9.14 7.63 13.68
N VAL A 25 8.45 6.75 12.97
CA VAL A 25 8.77 6.41 11.59
C VAL A 25 7.68 6.95 10.69
N LEU A 26 8.11 7.58 9.60
CA LEU A 26 7.18 8.06 8.60
C LEU A 26 6.70 6.87 7.78
N VAL A 27 5.49 6.41 8.08
CA VAL A 27 4.83 5.36 7.31
C VAL A 27 3.90 6.02 6.30
N LYS A 28 4.17 5.81 5.02
CA LYS A 28 3.28 6.18 3.92
C LYS A 28 2.51 4.95 3.53
N GLN A 29 1.19 4.97 3.70
CA GLN A 29 0.36 3.85 3.32
C GLN A 29 -0.76 4.34 2.41
N GLY A 30 -1.03 3.56 1.37
CA GLY A 30 -2.03 3.87 0.39
C GLY A 30 -2.90 2.67 0.11
N SER A 31 -4.06 2.95 -0.46
CA SER A 31 -4.96 1.96 -1.02
C SER A 31 -5.44 2.45 -2.38
N TYR A 32 -5.25 1.62 -3.37
CA TYR A 32 -5.70 1.77 -4.73
C TYR A 32 -6.83 0.77 -4.97
N SER A 33 -8.02 1.27 -5.31
CA SER A 33 -9.16 0.43 -5.64
C SER A 33 -9.62 0.71 -7.05
N TYR A 34 -9.75 -0.33 -7.87
CA TYR A 34 -10.20 -0.24 -9.26
C TYR A 34 -11.11 -1.39 -9.61
N THR A 35 -11.98 -1.20 -10.60
CA THR A 35 -12.79 -2.29 -11.15
C THR A 35 -11.97 -3.02 -12.20
N SER A 36 -11.71 -4.31 -11.98
CA SER A 36 -11.05 -5.17 -12.97
C SER A 36 -11.89 -5.28 -14.25
N PRO A 37 -11.27 -5.64 -15.40
CA PRO A 37 -12.01 -5.89 -16.65
C PRO A 37 -13.04 -7.02 -16.55
N GLU A 38 -12.96 -7.88 -15.54
CA GLU A 38 -13.99 -8.87 -15.20
C GLU A 38 -15.19 -8.29 -14.41
N GLY A 39 -15.17 -7.00 -14.09
CA GLY A 39 -16.22 -6.33 -13.31
C GLY A 39 -16.05 -6.49 -11.79
N THR A 40 -14.99 -7.13 -11.32
CA THR A 40 -14.74 -7.33 -9.89
C THR A 40 -14.00 -6.13 -9.29
N PRO A 41 -14.47 -5.52 -8.19
CA PRO A 41 -13.73 -4.47 -7.50
C PRO A 41 -12.49 -5.06 -6.84
N ILE A 42 -11.33 -4.57 -7.25
CA ILE A 42 -10.03 -4.95 -6.72
C ILE A 42 -9.53 -3.83 -5.83
N THR A 43 -9.07 -4.19 -4.64
CA THR A 43 -8.36 -3.28 -3.75
C THR A 43 -6.93 -3.78 -3.55
N LEU A 44 -5.98 -2.89 -3.83
CA LEU A 44 -4.55 -3.02 -3.58
C LEU A 44 -4.18 -2.04 -2.49
N LYS A 45 -3.53 -2.49 -1.44
CA LYS A 45 -3.01 -1.67 -0.35
C LYS A 45 -1.49 -1.70 -0.45
N TYR A 46 -0.82 -0.67 0.04
CA TYR A 46 0.62 -0.67 0.16
C TYR A 46 1.07 0.12 1.36
N ILE A 47 2.21 -0.27 1.89
CA ILE A 47 2.86 0.33 3.04
C ILE A 47 4.31 0.60 2.66
N ALA A 48 4.71 1.86 2.68
CA ALA A 48 6.08 2.30 2.56
C ALA A 48 6.53 2.79 3.95
N ASP A 49 7.43 2.04 4.56
CA ASP A 49 8.06 2.36 5.83
C ASP A 49 9.57 2.23 5.70
N GLU A 50 10.30 2.32 6.81
CA GLU A 50 11.77 2.21 6.82
C GLU A 50 12.27 0.86 6.28
N LEU A 51 11.42 -0.17 6.29
CA LEU A 51 11.72 -1.49 5.74
C LEU A 51 11.39 -1.60 4.24
N GLY A 52 11.07 -0.48 3.58
CA GLY A 52 10.81 -0.39 2.14
C GLY A 52 9.32 -0.39 1.77
N PHE A 53 9.04 -0.61 0.49
CA PHE A 53 7.69 -0.64 -0.07
C PHE A 53 7.11 -2.07 -0.05
N ARG A 54 5.94 -2.23 0.56
CA ARG A 54 5.25 -3.50 0.81
C ARG A 54 3.82 -3.43 0.29
N PRO A 55 3.53 -3.98 -0.91
CA PRO A 55 2.16 -4.07 -1.40
C PRO A 55 1.42 -5.27 -0.77
N GLU A 56 0.15 -5.08 -0.45
CA GLU A 56 -0.78 -6.06 0.10
C GLU A 56 -2.09 -6.00 -0.69
N GLY A 57 -2.48 -7.06 -1.38
CA GLY A 57 -3.70 -7.06 -2.18
C GLY A 57 -4.25 -8.46 -2.39
N ALA A 58 -5.58 -8.61 -2.29
CA ALA A 58 -6.26 -9.91 -2.35
C ALA A 58 -6.20 -10.62 -3.72
N HIS A 59 -5.76 -9.90 -4.76
CA HIS A 59 -5.62 -10.38 -6.15
C HIS A 59 -4.16 -10.60 -6.55
N LEU A 60 -3.22 -10.32 -5.65
CA LEU A 60 -1.81 -10.62 -5.88
C LEU A 60 -1.61 -12.10 -5.54
N PRO A 61 -1.16 -12.95 -6.49
CA PRO A 61 -0.57 -14.23 -6.10
C PRO A 61 0.59 -13.88 -5.15
N GLY A 62 0.54 -14.38 -3.92
CA GLY A 62 1.30 -13.86 -2.78
C GLY A 62 2.82 -13.94 -2.91
N GLU A 63 3.42 -13.10 -3.75
CA GLU A 63 4.86 -12.96 -3.93
C GLU A 63 5.21 -11.48 -4.05
N SER A 64 5.35 -10.83 -2.90
CA SER A 64 6.29 -9.71 -2.79
C SER A 64 7.42 -10.15 -1.89
N PRO A 65 8.44 -10.85 -2.41
CA PRO A 65 9.76 -10.73 -1.84
C PRO A 65 10.22 -9.30 -2.16
N ALA A 66 10.04 -8.39 -1.20
CA ALA A 66 10.85 -7.19 -1.17
C ALA A 66 12.31 -7.65 -1.19
N THR A 67 12.95 -7.58 -2.35
CA THR A 67 14.38 -7.73 -2.49
C THR A 67 14.96 -6.33 -2.35
N PRO A 68 15.44 -5.89 -1.17
CA PRO A 68 16.67 -5.11 -1.18
C PRO A 68 17.81 -6.07 -1.58
N PRO A 69 18.89 -5.67 -2.30
CA PRO A 69 19.58 -4.38 -2.13
C PRO A 69 20.19 -3.76 -3.43
N HIS A 70 20.48 -2.45 -3.42
CA HIS A 70 21.84 -1.90 -3.42
C HIS A 70 21.79 -0.40 -3.12
#